data_AF-A0A918QJC5-F1
#
_entry.id   AF-A0A918QJC5-F1
#
_cell.length_a   1.000
_cell.length_b   1.000
_cell.length_c   1.000
_cell.angle_alpha   90.00
_cell.angle_beta   90.00
_cell.angle_gamma   90.00
#
_symmetry.space_group_name_H-M   'P 1'
#
loop_
_entity.id
_entity.type
_entity.pdbx_description
1 polymer ?
#
loop_
_entity_poly.entity_id
_entity_poly.type
_entity_poly.pdbx_seq_one_letter_code
_entity_poly.pdbx_strand_id
1 'polypeptide(L)' 'MACGGTGLTEHEKHTVETDSDGTQTHVVTRFTGACSSCSGSGTKV' A
#
# COMPACT_ATOMS: atom_id res chain seq x y z
N MET A 1 -4.09 10.77 -14.32
CA MET A 1 -2.85 10.33 -13.68
C MET A 1 -3.22 9.82 -12.30
N ALA A 2 -2.90 8.57 -11.94
CA ALA A 2 -3.45 7.93 -10.73
C ALA A 2 -3.11 8.66 -9.41
N CYS A 3 -1.95 9.32 -9.33
CA CYS A 3 -1.50 10.09 -8.17
C CYS A 3 -1.74 11.60 -8.24
N GLY A 4 -2.43 12.10 -9.27
CA GLY A 4 -2.67 13.55 -9.43
C GLY A 4 -1.42 14.43 -9.52
N GLY A 5 -0.25 13.86 -9.84
CA GLY A 5 1.02 14.61 -9.92
C GLY A 5 1.88 14.55 -8.66
N THR A 6 1.36 14.01 -7.56
CA THR A 6 2.08 13.99 -6.26
C THR A 6 3.13 12.89 -6.15
N GLY A 7 3.03 11.88 -7.03
CA GLY A 7 3.86 10.68 -6.93
C GLY A 7 3.41 9.71 -5.84
N LEU A 8 2.39 10.04 -5.05
CA LEU A 8 1.91 9.24 -3.93
C LEU A 8 0.47 8.79 -4.16
N THR A 9 0.14 7.59 -3.67
CA THR A 9 -1.23 7.05 -3.63
C THR A 9 -1.47 6.34 -2.31
N GLU A 10 -2.73 6.15 -1.95
CA GLU A 10 -3.10 5.25 -0.86
C GLU A 10 -2.87 3.80 -1.28
N HIS A 11 -2.31 2.99 -0.38
CA HIS A 11 -2.08 1.57 -0.54
C HIS A 11 -2.69 0.82 0.63
N GLU A 12 -3.19 -0.37 0.36
CA GLU A 12 -3.70 -1.30 1.35
C GLU A 12 -2.84 -2.57 1.30
N LYS A 13 -2.24 -2.95 2.44
CA LYS A 13 -1.49 -4.19 2.60
C LYS A 13 -2.30 -5.16 3.44
N HIS A 14 -2.65 -6.29 2.84
CA HIS A 14 -3.24 -7.43 3.54
C HIS A 14 -2.13 -8.33 4.06
N THR A 15 -2.15 -8.67 5.33
CA THR A 15 -1.23 -9.62 5.97
C THR A 15 -2.06 -10.58 6.82
N VAL A 16 -1.59 -11.82 6.93
CA VAL A 16 -2.14 -12.79 7.87
C VAL A 16 -1.16 -12.90 9.01
N GLU A 17 -1.58 -12.49 10.20
CA GLU A 17 -0.80 -12.68 11.43
C GLU A 17 -1.27 -13.98 12.08
N THR A 18 -0.32 -14.74 12.63
CA THR A 18 -0.63 -15.97 13.35
C THR A 18 -0.31 -15.74 14.81
N ASP A 19 -1.34 -15.79 15.65
CA ASP A 19 -1.24 -15.64 17.09
C ASP A 19 -0.51 -16.84 17.72
N SER A 20 -0.10 -16.68 18.98
CA SER A 20 0.69 -17.70 19.69
C SER A 20 -0.08 -19.01 19.91
N ASP A 21 -1.40 -18.95 19.90
CA ASP A 21 -2.33 -20.09 19.95
C ASP A 21 -2.62 -20.72 18.57
N GLY A 22 -2.03 -20.18 17.49
CA GLY A 22 -2.21 -20.69 16.12
C GLY A 22 -3.42 -20.10 15.39
N THR A 23 -4.19 -19.20 16.01
CA THR A 23 -5.26 -18.47 15.32
C THR A 23 -4.68 -17.57 14.24
N GLN A 24 -5.31 -17.56 13.07
CA GLN A 24 -4.94 -16.68 11.97
C GLN A 24 -5.85 -15.46 11.93
N THR A 25 -5.27 -14.29 12.00
CA THR A 25 -5.97 -13.01 11.97
C THR A 25 -5.61 -12.26 10.70
N HIS A 26 -6.62 -11.84 9.93
CA HIS A 26 -6.42 -11.00 8.76
C HIS A 26 -6.25 -9.55 9.20
N VAL A 27 -5.07 -8.99 8.94
CA VAL A 27 -4.72 -7.61 9.28
C VAL A 27 -4.56 -6.80 8.00
N VAL A 28 -5.22 -5.65 7.98
CA VAL A 28 -5.25 -4.73 6.84
C VAL A 28 -4.62 -3.42 7.26
N THR A 29 -3.46 -3.10 6.67
CA THR A 29 -2.72 -1.87 6.96
C THR A 29 -2.82 -0.92 5.79
N ARG A 30 -3.40 0.26 6.03
CA ARG A 30 -3.46 1.35 5.04
C ARG A 30 -2.31 2.32 5.25
N PHE A 31 -1.66 2.71 4.17
CA PHE A 31 -0.55 3.66 4.20
C PHE A 31 -0.46 4.45 2.89
N THR A 32 0.16 5.62 2.95
CA THR A 32 0.50 6.37 1.74
C THR A 32 1.87 5.92 1.25
N GLY A 33 1.98 5.61 -0.04
CA GLY A 33 3.20 5.07 -0.65
C GLY A 33 3.38 5.57 -2.08
N ALA A 34 4.52 5.22 -2.68
CA ALA A 34 4.83 5.58 -4.06
C ALA A 34 3.76 5.06 -5.01
N CYS A 35 3.29 5.92 -5.92
CA CYS A 35 2.32 5.55 -6.93
C CYS A 35 2.94 4.56 -7.91
N SER A 36 2.35 3.37 -8.03
CA SER A 36 2.85 2.31 -8.91
C SER A 36 2.92 2.71 -10.38
N SER A 37 2.12 3.70 -10.81
CA SER A 37 2.13 4.18 -12.19
C SER A 37 3.29 5.11 -12.55
N CYS A 38 3.92 5.74 -11.57
CA CYS A 38 5.04 6.68 -11.79
C CYS A 38 6.23 6.43 -10.86
N SER A 39 6.23 5.33 -10.11
CA SER A 39 7.26 4.94 -9.16
C SER A 39 7.66 6.04 -8.17
N GLY A 40 6.71 6.88 -7.74
CA GLY A 40 7.01 8.00 -6.84
C GLY A 40 7.37 9.33 -7.51
N SER A 41 7.60 9.36 -8.82
CA SER A 41 8.14 10.54 -9.51
C SER A 41 7.15 11.70 -9.69
N GLY A 42 5.84 11.45 -9.57
CA GLY A 42 4.80 12.46 -9.80
C GLY A 42 4.59 12.83 -11.27
N THR A 43 5.50 12.47 -12.15
CA THR A 43 5.38 12.58 -13.61
C THR A 43 5.33 11.18 -14.21
N LYS A 44 4.48 10.99 -15.24
CA LYS A 44 4.50 9.76 -16.03
C LYS A 44 5.86 9.69 -16.73
N VAL A 45 6.54 8.55 -16.60
CA VAL A 45 7.66 8.19 -17.48
C VAL A 45 7.15 7.88 -18.88
#